data_AF-A0ABD5PYN0-F1
#
_entry.id   AF-A0ABD5PYN0-F1
#
_cell.length_a   1.000
_cell.length_b   1.000
_cell.length_c   1.000
_cell.angle_alpha   90.00
_cell.angle_beta   90.00
_cell.angle_gamma   90.00
#
_symmetry.space_group_name_H-M   'P 1'
#
loop_
_entity.id
_entity.type
_entity.pdbx_description
1 polymer ?
#
loop_
_entity_poly.entity_id
_entity_poly.type
_entity_poly.pdbx_seq_one_letter_code
_entity_poly.pdbx_strand_id
1 'polypeptide(L)'
;MSTEPEVGIDDRGRKWPGVAALALFGVLAWVFVGAEFGEAAGFPDGASITASIGYAMFNIPAENAIPSEGFLIPFEIIDLVLVAALVGAVMLARREESGEITTALRSDAVEQESSPQEVVPDGGKADGGEQ
;
A
#
# COMPACT_ATOMS: atom_id res chain seq x y z
N MET A 1 2.81 -42.02 -8.73
CA MET A 1 3.51 -42.36 -7.49
C MET A 1 3.58 -41.09 -6.67
N SER A 2 2.56 -40.86 -5.83
CA SER A 2 2.42 -39.65 -5.01
C SER A 2 2.96 -39.98 -3.63
N THR A 3 3.94 -39.24 -3.16
CA THR A 3 4.40 -39.28 -1.77
C THR A 3 3.74 -38.11 -1.05
N GLU A 4 2.69 -38.38 -0.28
CA GLU A 4 2.22 -37.42 0.72
C GLU A 4 3.16 -37.48 1.93
N PRO A 5 3.71 -36.33 2.39
CA PRO A 5 4.43 -36.29 3.65
C PRO A 5 3.42 -36.20 4.80
N GLU A 6 3.23 -37.31 5.53
CA GLU A 6 2.59 -37.30 6.84
C GLU A 6 3.50 -36.55 7.83
N VAL A 7 3.17 -35.28 8.11
CA VAL A 7 3.76 -34.54 9.22
C VAL A 7 3.11 -35.05 10.50
N GLY A 8 3.72 -36.08 11.09
CA GLY A 8 3.35 -36.60 12.41
C GLY A 8 3.68 -35.59 13.51
N ILE A 9 2.79 -34.63 13.76
CA ILE A 9 2.86 -33.76 14.92
C ILE A 9 2.31 -34.54 16.12
N ASP A 10 3.21 -34.99 16.96
CA ASP A 10 2.98 -35.63 18.23
C ASP A 10 2.05 -34.81 19.16
N ASP A 11 0.93 -35.38 19.56
CA ASP A 11 -0.10 -34.72 20.39
C ASP A 11 0.38 -34.27 21.78
N ARG A 12 1.56 -34.75 22.21
CA ARG A 12 2.19 -34.38 23.48
C ARG A 12 2.86 -32.99 23.43
N GLY A 13 3.32 -32.56 22.25
CA GLY A 13 3.94 -31.24 22.05
C GLY A 13 2.93 -30.10 21.92
N ARG A 14 1.65 -30.39 21.63
CA ARG A 14 0.63 -29.38 21.30
C ARG A 14 0.06 -28.62 22.51
N LYS A 15 0.15 -29.19 23.71
CA LYS A 15 -0.37 -28.58 24.95
C LYS A 15 0.63 -27.62 25.60
N TRP A 16 1.93 -27.82 25.34
CA TRP A 16 3.02 -27.02 25.91
C TRP A 16 2.95 -25.53 25.52
N PRO A 17 2.66 -25.17 24.25
CA PRO A 17 2.47 -23.77 23.86
C PRO A 17 1.32 -23.09 24.61
N GLY A 18 0.21 -23.80 24.83
CA GLY A 18 -0.94 -23.27 25.56
C GLY A 18 -0.64 -23.02 27.04
N VAL A 19 0.08 -23.95 27.68
CA VAL A 19 0.54 -23.78 29.07
C VAL A 19 1.56 -22.64 29.17
N ALA A 20 2.50 -22.54 28.24
CA ALA A 20 3.46 -21.44 28.18
C ALA A 20 2.77 -20.08 28.01
N ALA A 21 1.73 -20.00 27.16
CA ALA A 21 0.95 -18.79 26.97
C ALA A 21 0.19 -18.38 28.25
N LEU A 22 -0.44 -19.34 28.95
CA LEU A 22 -1.12 -19.05 30.22
C LEU A 22 -0.15 -18.63 31.32
N ALA A 23 1.04 -19.23 31.38
CA ALA A 23 2.08 -18.82 32.31
C ALA A 23 2.55 -17.39 32.00
N LEU A 24 2.84 -17.08 30.74
CA LEU A 24 3.22 -15.72 30.31
C LEU A 24 2.11 -14.71 30.61
N PHE A 25 0.85 -15.06 30.36
CA PHE A 25 -0.30 -14.23 30.67
C PHE A 25 -0.39 -13.94 32.17
N GLY A 26 -0.23 -14.95 33.03
CA GLY A 26 -0.23 -14.77 34.48
C GLY A 26 0.89 -13.83 34.95
N VAL A 27 2.09 -13.94 34.38
CA VAL A 27 3.21 -13.03 34.66
C VAL A 27 2.88 -11.60 34.24
N LEU A 28 2.36 -11.40 33.03
CA LEU A 28 1.97 -10.07 32.53
C LEU A 28 0.85 -9.46 33.38
N ALA A 29 -0.17 -10.24 33.73
CA ALA A 29 -1.26 -9.80 34.60
C ALA A 29 -0.75 -9.38 35.99
N TRP A 30 0.15 -10.17 36.58
CA TRP A 30 0.79 -9.82 37.86
C TRP A 30 1.56 -8.50 37.76
N VAL A 31 2.38 -8.35 36.72
CA VAL A 31 3.17 -7.12 36.49
C VAL A 31 2.25 -5.93 36.30
N PHE A 32 1.19 -6.04 35.51
CA PHE A 32 0.28 -4.92 35.25
C PHE A 32 -0.53 -4.49 36.48
N VAL A 33 -0.94 -5.44 37.33
CA VAL A 33 -1.64 -5.11 38.58
C VAL A 33 -0.69 -4.49 39.61
N GLY A 34 0.55 -4.96 39.66
CA GLY A 34 1.58 -4.42 40.57
C GLY A 34 2.32 -3.18 40.03
N ALA A 35 2.09 -2.80 38.78
CA ALA A 35 2.72 -1.64 38.18
C ALA A 35 2.06 -0.37 38.66
N GLU A 36 2.80 0.44 39.40
CA GLU A 36 2.43 1.82 39.69
C GLU A 36 2.99 2.71 38.57
N PHE A 37 2.10 3.44 37.89
CA PHE A 37 2.53 4.53 37.02
C PHE A 37 2.77 5.75 37.92
N GLY A 38 3.96 6.32 37.85
CA GLY A 38 4.27 7.59 38.52
C GLY A 38 3.44 8.74 37.96
N GLU A 39 3.74 9.95 38.41
CA GLU A 39 3.10 11.16 37.89
C GLU A 39 3.28 11.25 36.37
N ALA A 40 2.22 11.63 35.65
CA ALA A 40 2.24 11.71 34.21
C ALA A 40 3.30 12.73 33.75
N ALA A 41 4.44 12.23 33.28
CA ALA A 41 5.46 13.04 32.67
C ALA A 41 4.97 13.50 31.29
N GLY A 42 4.45 14.73 31.22
CA GLY A 42 4.17 15.41 29.96
C GLY A 42 5.46 15.78 29.22
N PHE A 43 5.31 16.28 27.99
CA PHE A 43 6.43 16.91 27.29
C PHE A 43 6.76 18.27 27.93
N PRO A 44 8.02 18.76 27.81
CA PRO A 44 8.39 20.08 28.30
C PRO A 44 7.47 21.17 27.73
N ASP A 45 7.14 22.16 28.56
CA ASP A 45 6.33 23.30 28.13
C ASP A 45 6.97 23.98 26.91
N GLY A 46 6.17 24.18 25.86
CA GLY A 46 6.62 24.79 24.60
C GLY A 46 7.30 23.84 23.61
N ALA A 47 7.50 22.56 23.97
CA ALA A 47 8.02 21.56 23.03
C ALA A 47 6.93 21.11 22.04
N SER A 48 7.15 21.36 20.76
CA SER A 48 6.27 20.83 19.70
C SER A 48 6.67 19.41 19.34
N ILE A 49 5.77 18.46 19.57
CA ILE A 49 5.96 17.04 19.21
C ILE A 49 6.16 16.91 17.71
N THR A 50 5.32 17.57 16.91
CA THR A 50 5.39 17.54 15.44
C THR A 50 6.72 18.11 14.94
N ALA A 51 7.19 19.23 15.52
CA ALA A 51 8.49 19.79 15.13
C ALA A 51 9.64 18.86 15.52
N SER A 52 9.59 18.30 16.73
CA SER A 52 10.60 17.34 17.22
C SER A 52 10.70 16.10 16.33
N ILE A 53 9.57 15.55 15.87
CA ILE A 53 9.55 14.45 14.90
C ILE A 53 10.23 14.88 13.59
N GLY A 54 9.89 16.06 13.06
CA GLY A 54 10.54 16.59 11.86
C GLY A 54 12.05 16.75 12.01
N TYR A 55 12.51 17.29 13.15
CA TYR A 55 13.94 17.42 13.46
C TYR A 55 14.63 16.06 13.55
N ALA A 56 13.98 15.07 14.17
CA ALA A 56 14.49 13.70 14.27
C ALA A 56 14.61 13.02 12.90
N MET A 57 13.61 13.20 12.03
CA MET A 57 13.61 12.62 10.67
C MET A 57 14.79 13.09 9.83
N PHE A 58 15.22 14.34 9.98
CA PHE A 58 16.33 14.92 9.20
C PHE A 58 17.64 15.06 9.98
N ASN A 59 17.70 14.55 11.21
CA ASN A 59 18.87 14.67 12.10
C ASN A 59 19.32 16.14 12.31
N ILE A 60 18.34 17.04 12.50
CA ILE A 60 18.56 18.48 12.70
C ILE A 60 18.58 18.79 14.20
N PRO A 61 19.62 19.43 14.75
CA PRO A 61 19.62 19.87 16.14
C PRO A 61 18.69 21.08 16.34
N ALA A 62 17.88 21.05 17.39
CA ALA A 62 16.97 22.14 17.75
C ALA A 62 16.86 22.30 19.28
N GLU A 63 16.85 23.54 19.74
CA GLU A 63 16.96 23.91 21.16
C GLU A 63 15.74 23.47 22.00
N ASN A 64 14.54 23.53 21.42
CA ASN A 64 13.28 23.15 22.08
C ASN A 64 12.72 21.80 21.58
N ALA A 65 13.57 20.96 20.97
CA ALA A 65 13.15 19.64 20.52
C ALA A 65 13.20 18.61 21.65
N ILE A 66 12.25 17.69 21.63
CA ILE A 66 12.25 16.53 22.53
C ILE A 66 13.44 15.64 22.13
N PRO A 67 14.31 15.24 23.08
CA PRO A 67 15.45 14.38 22.77
C PRO A 67 15.02 13.06 22.13
N SER A 68 15.60 12.75 20.97
CA SER A 68 15.31 11.52 20.22
C SER A 68 16.51 11.09 19.38
N GLU A 69 16.50 9.82 18.96
CA GLU A 69 17.44 9.33 17.95
C GLU A 69 17.15 9.95 16.57
N GLY A 70 18.18 10.00 15.71
CA GLY A 70 18.04 10.47 14.33
C GLY A 70 17.49 9.36 13.42
N PHE A 71 16.50 9.71 12.58
CA PHE A 71 15.81 8.78 11.68
C PHE A 71 16.10 9.05 10.20
N LEU A 72 17.20 9.74 9.88
CA LEU A 72 17.56 10.08 8.50
C LEU A 72 17.70 8.83 7.60
N ILE A 73 18.36 7.79 8.09
CA ILE A 73 18.56 6.56 7.31
C ILE A 73 17.22 5.83 7.07
N PRO A 74 16.38 5.56 8.10
CA PRO A 74 15.04 5.02 7.88
C PRO A 74 14.17 5.87 6.93
N PHE A 75 14.23 7.21 7.06
CA PHE A 75 13.49 8.12 6.19
C PHE A 75 13.86 7.93 4.72
N GLU A 76 15.16 7.88 4.41
CA GLU A 76 15.66 7.65 3.06
C GLU A 76 15.32 6.25 2.53
N ILE A 77 15.38 5.22 3.37
CA ILE A 77 14.97 3.87 2.98
C ILE A 77 13.49 3.84 2.58
N ILE A 78 12.63 4.54 3.33
CA ILE A 78 11.20 4.64 3.00
C ILE A 78 11.01 5.33 1.65
N ASP A 79 11.73 6.41 1.37
CA ASP A 79 11.68 7.08 0.06
C ASP A 79 12.02 6.11 -1.09
N LEU A 80 13.14 5.38 -0.98
CA LEU A 80 13.54 4.39 -1.98
C LEU A 80 12.50 3.28 -2.15
N VAL A 81 11.91 2.80 -1.05
CA VAL A 81 10.85 1.79 -1.09
C VAL A 81 9.60 2.33 -1.78
N LEU A 82 9.21 3.56 -1.50
CA LEU A 82 8.06 4.21 -2.14
C LEU A 82 8.30 4.39 -3.65
N VAL A 83 9.50 4.79 -4.06
CA VAL A 83 9.88 4.89 -5.48
C VAL A 83 9.82 3.51 -6.15
N ALA A 84 10.39 2.48 -5.54
CA ALA A 84 10.36 1.12 -6.09
C ALA A 84 8.93 0.57 -6.19
N ALA A 85 8.11 0.82 -5.16
CA ALA A 85 6.70 0.44 -5.14
C ALA A 85 5.90 1.17 -6.23
N LEU A 86 6.16 2.46 -6.44
CA LEU A 86 5.53 3.23 -7.52
C LEU A 86 5.89 2.66 -8.89
N VAL A 87 7.17 2.38 -9.15
CA VAL A 87 7.60 1.78 -10.41
C VAL A 87 6.96 0.41 -10.60
N GLY A 88 6.98 -0.44 -9.56
CA GLY A 88 6.35 -1.76 -9.59
C GLY A 88 4.84 -1.68 -9.85
N ALA A 89 4.13 -0.76 -9.20
CA ALA A 89 2.71 -0.54 -9.41
C ALA A 89 2.41 -0.08 -10.84
N VAL A 90 3.22 0.82 -11.41
CA VAL A 90 3.05 1.31 -12.79
C VAL A 90 3.35 0.20 -13.80
N MET A 91 4.40 -0.59 -13.60
CA MET A 91 4.73 -1.73 -14.46
C MET A 91 3.64 -2.80 -14.42
N LEU A 92 3.06 -3.07 -13.24
CA LEU A 92 1.98 -4.03 -13.08
C LEU A 92 0.64 -3.53 -13.67
N ALA A 93 0.37 -2.23 -13.56
CA ALA A 93 -0.84 -1.61 -14.09
C ALA A 93 -0.81 -1.50 -15.62
N ARG A 94 0.37 -1.47 -16.22
CA ARG A 94 0.55 -1.42 -17.67
C ARG A 94 0.20 -2.79 -18.27
N ARG A 95 -0.97 -2.87 -18.93
CA ARG A 95 -1.36 -4.03 -19.72
C ARG A 95 -0.64 -3.99 -21.07
N GLU A 96 -0.01 -5.11 -21.41
CA GLU A 96 0.54 -5.35 -22.75
C GLU A 96 -0.31 -6.44 -23.41
N GLU A 97 -0.88 -6.13 -24.57
CA GLU A 97 -1.59 -7.10 -25.40
C GLU A 97 -0.82 -7.25 -26.71
N SER A 98 -0.37 -8.47 -27.01
CA SER A 98 0.43 -8.79 -28.21
C SER A 98 1.72 -7.97 -28.41
N GLY A 99 2.31 -7.46 -27.32
CA GLY A 99 3.52 -6.61 -27.37
C GLY A 99 3.24 -5.13 -27.65
N GLU A 100 1.96 -4.74 -27.73
CA GLU A 100 1.52 -3.34 -27.78
C GLU A 100 0.96 -2.90 -26.42
N ILE A 101 1.28 -1.66 -26.04
CA ILE A 101 0.91 -1.12 -24.74
C ILE A 101 -0.51 -0.55 -24.83
N THR A 102 -1.48 -1.33 -24.39
CA THR A 102 -2.91 -0.97 -24.46
C THR A 102 -3.27 -0.09 -23.28
N THR A 103 -3.43 1.22 -23.52
CA THR A 103 -3.99 2.14 -22.53
C THR A 103 -5.52 1.98 -22.50
N ALA A 104 -6.08 1.76 -21.32
CA ALA A 104 -7.54 1.59 -21.12
C ALA A 104 -8.39 2.78 -21.59
N LEU A 105 -7.78 3.96 -21.83
CA LEU A 105 -8.47 5.14 -22.38
C LEU A 105 -8.52 5.20 -23.91
N ARG A 106 -7.82 4.31 -24.65
CA ARG A 106 -7.63 4.45 -26.11
C ARG A 106 -8.28 3.34 -26.94
N SER A 107 -8.83 2.30 -26.31
CA SER A 107 -9.31 1.10 -27.02
C SER A 107 -10.59 1.32 -27.83
N ASP A 108 -11.44 2.30 -27.51
CA ASP A 108 -12.76 2.43 -28.16
C ASP A 108 -12.88 3.61 -29.15
N ALA A 109 -11.78 4.33 -29.43
CA ALA A 109 -11.82 5.52 -30.29
C ALA A 109 -11.35 5.30 -31.74
N VAL A 110 -10.87 4.09 -32.10
CA VAL A 110 -10.23 3.85 -33.41
C VAL A 110 -10.89 2.73 -34.24
N GLU A 111 -11.83 1.95 -33.69
CA GLU A 111 -12.50 0.88 -34.46
C GLU A 111 -13.85 1.27 -35.08
N GLN A 112 -14.09 2.57 -35.31
CA GLN A 112 -15.20 3.01 -36.16
C GLN A 112 -14.71 3.97 -37.25
N GLU A 113 -14.90 3.51 -38.49
CA GLU A 113 -14.80 4.23 -39.77
C GLU A 113 -13.41 4.44 -40.41
N SER A 114 -13.02 3.47 -41.25
CA SER A 114 -12.83 3.76 -42.68
C SER A 114 -12.79 2.48 -43.52
N SER A 115 -13.91 1.73 -43.55
CA SER A 115 -14.28 1.08 -44.82
C SER A 115 -14.78 2.20 -45.75
N PRO A 116 -14.50 2.18 -47.07
CA PRO A 116 -15.03 3.20 -47.98
C PRO A 116 -16.55 3.09 -48.02
N GLN A 117 -17.25 3.76 -47.11
CA GLN A 117 -18.67 3.94 -47.19
C GLN A 117 -18.89 4.98 -48.28
N GLU A 118 -19.33 4.48 -49.43
CA GLU A 118 -19.94 5.24 -50.50
C GLU A 118 -20.93 6.24 -49.87
N VAL A 119 -20.56 7.52 -49.91
CA VAL A 119 -21.40 8.61 -49.45
C VAL A 119 -22.57 8.68 -50.42
N VAL A 120 -23.75 8.22 -49.99
CA VAL A 120 -25.00 8.40 -50.72
C VAL A 120 -25.54 9.79 -50.37
N PRO A 121 -25.46 10.79 -51.26
CA PRO A 121 -26.12 12.05 -51.00
C PRO A 121 -27.63 11.84 -51.16
N ASP A 122 -28.40 12.09 -50.09
CA ASP A 122 -29.86 12.20 -50.14
C ASP A 122 -30.24 13.50 -50.86
N GLY A 123 -30.01 13.49 -52.18
CA GLY A 123 -30.39 14.54 -53.09
C GLY A 123 -31.87 14.44 -53.41
N GLY A 124 -32.66 15.24 -52.71
CA GLY A 124 -33.95 15.83 -53.08
C GLY A 124 -34.81 15.13 -54.14
N LYS A 125 -35.99 14.66 -53.69
CA LYS A 125 -37.17 14.21 -54.45
C LYS A 125 -37.20 14.61 -55.93
N ALA A 126 -37.22 13.61 -56.80
CA ALA A 126 -37.78 13.73 -58.13
C ALA A 126 -39.31 13.87 -58.02
N ASP A 127 -39.82 15.09 -58.17
CA ASP A 127 -41.20 15.30 -58.60
C ASP A 127 -41.20 15.39 -60.12
N GLY A 128 -41.38 14.24 -60.76
CA GLY A 128 -41.60 14.09 -62.19
C GLY A 128 -42.96 13.45 -62.41
N GLY A 129 -44.02 14.18 -62.07
CA GLY A 129 -45.37 13.86 -62.52
C GLY A 129 -45.51 14.18 -64.01
N GLU A 130 -45.72 13.15 -64.81
CA GLU A 130 -46.23 13.23 -66.17
C GLU A 130 -47.59 13.94 -66.16
N GLN A 131 -47.74 15.04 -66.90
CA GLN A 131 -48.79 15.30 -67.92
C GLN A 131 -48.31 16.40 -68.88
#